data_AF-A0A2K8SYM7-F1
#
_entry.id   AF-A0A2K8SYM7-F1
#
_cell.length_a   1.000
_cell.length_b   1.000
_cell.length_c   1.000
_cell.angle_alpha   90.00
_cell.angle_beta   90.00
_cell.angle_gamma   90.00
#
_symmetry.space_group_name_H-M   'P 1'
#
loop_
_entity.id
_entity.type
_entity.pdbx_description
1 polymer ?
#
loop_
_entity_poly.entity_id
_entity_poly.type
_entity_poly.pdbx_seq_one_letter_code
_entity_poly.pdbx_strand_id
1 'polypeptide(L)'
;MTRSQSIPTLKTWTSQKYHTIMAIMAIKNITYQRVLNLGNYESKRLELSEEVFEGDDAEESISRVMEMVERKIREDASTKIEEEIRQLRTQLRDLKKEYEAVKSSLESLTTTEEPNPDDIPFDADNTNVTSDLGGF
;
A
#
# COMPACT_ATOMS: atom_id res chain seq x y z
N MET A 1 21.94 -80.51 49.46
CA MET A 1 22.61 -79.58 48.52
C MET A 1 22.36 -80.16 47.13
N THR A 2 21.43 -79.65 46.33
CA THR A 2 21.66 -78.52 45.41
C THR A 2 20.33 -77.84 45.05
N ARG A 3 20.41 -76.51 44.90
CA ARG A 3 19.32 -75.53 44.82
C ARG A 3 18.97 -75.32 43.34
N SER A 4 17.76 -75.65 42.89
CA SER A 4 17.30 -75.28 41.54
C SER A 4 17.01 -73.78 41.51
N GLN A 5 17.80 -73.04 40.75
CA GLN A 5 17.55 -71.62 40.52
C GLN A 5 16.71 -71.47 39.25
N SER A 6 15.52 -70.88 39.42
CA SER A 6 14.61 -70.41 38.40
C SER A 6 15.28 -69.31 37.55
N ILE A 7 15.32 -69.52 36.24
CA ILE A 7 15.77 -68.50 35.26
C ILE A 7 14.61 -67.51 35.05
N PRO A 8 14.78 -66.21 35.33
CA PRO A 8 13.76 -65.22 34.99
C PRO A 8 13.74 -64.97 33.48
N THR A 9 12.56 -65.08 32.88
CA THR A 9 12.28 -64.72 31.49
C THR A 9 12.59 -63.25 31.23
N LEU A 10 13.42 -62.99 30.22
CA LEU A 10 13.73 -61.65 29.75
C LEU A 10 12.44 -61.01 29.22
N LYS A 11 11.88 -60.07 30.00
CA LYS A 11 10.85 -59.15 29.53
C LYS A 11 11.47 -58.29 28.44
N THR A 12 11.04 -58.49 27.19
CA THR A 12 11.31 -57.58 26.08
C THR A 12 10.62 -56.25 26.38
N TRP A 13 11.40 -55.28 26.81
CA TRP A 13 10.94 -53.90 26.98
C TRP A 13 11.42 -53.07 25.80
N THR A 14 10.53 -52.16 25.39
CA THR A 14 10.73 -51.02 24.48
C THR A 14 10.78 -51.29 22.97
N SER A 15 9.62 -51.23 22.31
CA SER A 15 9.55 -50.72 20.93
C SER A 15 8.17 -50.16 20.59
N GLN A 16 7.67 -49.21 21.40
CA GLN A 16 6.39 -48.57 21.08
C GLN A 16 6.35 -47.06 21.32
N LYS A 17 7.46 -46.45 21.77
CA LYS A 17 7.56 -44.99 22.00
C LYS A 17 8.51 -44.25 21.06
N TYR A 18 9.28 -44.94 20.22
CA TYR A 18 10.25 -44.29 19.33
C TYR A 18 9.70 -43.94 17.93
N HIS A 19 8.47 -44.33 17.60
CA HIS A 19 7.92 -44.01 16.28
C HIS A 19 7.28 -42.61 16.21
N THR A 20 6.91 -42.02 17.36
CA THR A 20 6.23 -40.70 17.39
C THR A 20 7.19 -39.53 17.60
N ILE A 21 8.48 -39.80 17.84
CA ILE A 21 9.50 -38.77 18.10
C ILE A 21 10.70 -38.93 17.13
N MET A 22 10.45 -39.48 15.93
CA MET A 22 11.25 -39.10 14.77
C MET A 22 10.77 -37.70 14.42
N ALA A 23 11.39 -36.69 15.05
CA ALA A 23 11.18 -35.30 14.70
C ALA A 23 11.22 -35.19 13.17
N ILE A 24 10.15 -34.66 12.59
CA ILE A 24 10.05 -34.38 11.15
C ILE A 24 11.23 -33.46 10.82
N MET A 25 12.30 -34.05 10.30
CA MET A 25 13.57 -33.36 10.04
C MET A 25 13.52 -32.83 8.61
N ALA A 26 13.80 -31.54 8.44
CA ALA A 26 14.02 -30.98 7.11
C ALA A 26 15.27 -31.65 6.53
N ILE A 27 15.08 -32.50 5.51
CA ILE A 27 16.20 -33.23 4.89
C ILE A 27 16.87 -32.35 3.84
N LYS A 28 16.09 -31.47 3.19
CA LYS A 28 16.58 -30.63 2.10
C LYS A 28 15.95 -29.25 2.17
N ASN A 29 16.69 -28.24 1.71
CA ASN A 29 16.16 -26.92 1.46
C ASN A 29 16.19 -26.68 -0.06
N ILE A 30 15.06 -26.32 -0.63
CA ILE A 30 14.89 -26.05 -2.05
C ILE A 30 14.75 -24.55 -2.20
N THR A 31 15.66 -23.93 -2.94
CA THR A 31 15.62 -22.49 -3.22
C THR A 31 15.47 -22.29 -4.72
N TYR A 32 14.53 -21.44 -5.10
CA TYR A 32 14.30 -21.06 -6.49
C TYR A 32 14.32 -19.54 -6.64
N GLN A 33 15.03 -19.08 -7.66
CA GLN A 33 15.22 -17.68 -7.95
C GLN A 33 14.79 -17.37 -9.39
N ARG A 34 14.01 -16.30 -9.55
CA ARG A 34 13.63 -15.75 -10.84
C ARG A 34 14.13 -14.32 -10.99
N VAL A 35 14.72 -14.03 -12.16
CA VAL A 35 15.13 -12.69 -12.56
C VAL A 35 14.29 -12.26 -13.75
N LEU A 36 13.60 -11.14 -13.61
CA LEU A 36 12.79 -10.51 -14.65
C LEU A 36 13.44 -9.20 -15.09
N ASN A 37 13.80 -9.09 -16.36
CA ASN A 37 14.32 -7.86 -16.94
C ASN A 37 13.15 -6.92 -17.27
N LEU A 38 13.18 -5.72 -16.72
CA LEU A 38 12.12 -4.71 -16.90
C LEU A 38 12.44 -3.70 -18.00
N GLY A 39 13.64 -3.77 -18.59
CA GLY A 39 14.17 -2.76 -19.50
C GLY A 39 14.91 -1.66 -18.72
N ASN A 40 15.49 -0.68 -19.43
CA ASN A 40 16.18 0.47 -18.83
C ASN A 40 17.25 0.14 -17.77
N TYR A 41 17.98 -0.97 -17.94
CA TYR A 41 18.95 -1.48 -16.95
C TYR A 41 18.36 -1.86 -15.59
N GLU A 42 17.05 -1.97 -15.49
CA GLU A 42 16.35 -2.43 -14.30
C GLU A 42 16.02 -3.92 -14.40
N SER A 43 16.28 -4.64 -13.30
CA SER A 43 15.91 -6.04 -13.16
C SER A 43 15.25 -6.26 -11.80
N LYS A 44 14.21 -7.07 -11.80
CA LYS A 44 13.53 -7.53 -10.60
C LYS A 44 14.00 -8.94 -10.28
N ARG A 45 14.30 -9.20 -9.02
CA ARG A 45 14.71 -10.51 -8.53
C ARG A 45 13.75 -10.96 -7.44
N LEU A 46 13.30 -12.21 -7.51
CA LEU A 46 12.53 -12.84 -6.45
C LEU A 46 13.12 -14.21 -6.17
N GLU A 47 13.30 -14.51 -4.89
CA GLU A 47 13.85 -15.77 -4.39
C GLU A 47 12.95 -16.26 -3.26
N LEU A 48 12.60 -17.55 -3.31
CA LEU A 48 11.89 -18.22 -2.23
C LEU A 48 12.55 -19.57 -1.95
N SER A 49 12.46 -19.99 -0.70
CA SER A 49 13.00 -21.25 -0.21
C SER A 49 11.90 -22.03 0.51
N GLU A 50 11.88 -23.35 0.32
CA GLU A 50 10.99 -24.28 1.03
C GLU A 50 11.84 -25.43 1.59
N GLU A 51 11.58 -25.75 2.86
CA GLU A 51 12.17 -26.89 3.54
C GLU A 51 11.35 -28.14 3.21
N VAL A 52 12.02 -29.19 2.73
CA VAL A 52 11.42 -30.48 2.38
C VAL A 52 11.74 -31.48 3.49
N PHE A 53 10.70 -32.04 4.07
CA PHE A 53 10.80 -32.95 5.21
C PHE A 53 10.87 -34.42 4.78
N GLU A 54 11.20 -35.28 5.73
CA GLU A 54 11.22 -36.72 5.52
C GLU A 54 9.83 -37.26 5.13
N GLY A 55 9.72 -37.80 3.92
CA GLY A 55 8.47 -38.35 3.37
C GLY A 55 7.74 -37.42 2.39
N ASP A 56 8.18 -36.17 2.26
CA ASP A 56 7.64 -35.23 1.26
C ASP A 56 8.13 -35.57 -0.16
N ASP A 57 7.28 -35.32 -1.14
CA ASP A 57 7.68 -35.37 -2.55
C ASP A 57 8.46 -34.10 -2.91
N ALA A 58 9.77 -34.25 -3.08
CA ALA A 58 10.65 -33.16 -3.45
C ALA A 58 10.24 -32.51 -4.78
N GLU A 59 9.69 -33.26 -5.74
CA GLU A 59 9.28 -32.72 -7.04
C GLU A 59 8.03 -31.83 -6.90
N GLU A 60 7.12 -32.20 -5.99
CA GLU A 60 5.96 -31.37 -5.66
C GLU A 60 6.39 -30.07 -4.97
N SER A 61 7.31 -30.14 -4.00
CA SER A 61 7.87 -28.95 -3.35
C SER A 61 8.59 -28.03 -4.34
N ILE A 62 9.39 -28.59 -5.26
CA ILE A 62 10.03 -27.79 -6.33
C ILE A 62 8.97 -27.07 -7.16
N SER A 63 7.95 -27.81 -7.62
CA SER A 63 6.88 -27.26 -8.46
C SER A 63 6.15 -26.13 -7.75
N ARG A 64 5.87 -26.30 -6.46
CA ARG A 64 5.20 -25.30 -5.62
C ARG A 64 6.03 -24.03 -5.47
N VAL A 65 7.31 -24.13 -5.10
CA VAL A 65 8.19 -22.96 -4.98
C VAL A 65 8.31 -22.24 -6.33
N MET A 66 8.49 -22.98 -7.42
CA MET A 66 8.58 -22.42 -8.76
C MET A 66 7.32 -21.65 -9.15
N GLU A 67 6.13 -22.25 -8.95
CA GLU A 67 4.85 -21.61 -9.25
C GLU A 67 4.68 -20.32 -8.43
N MET A 68 4.99 -20.37 -7.12
CA MET A 68 4.87 -19.19 -6.26
C MET A 68 5.78 -18.05 -6.70
N VAL A 69 7.04 -18.34 -7.04
CA VAL A 69 7.99 -17.31 -7.50
C VAL A 69 7.55 -16.74 -8.85
N GLU A 70 7.17 -17.57 -9.82
CA GLU A 70 6.71 -17.12 -11.14
C GLU A 70 5.42 -16.29 -11.07
N ARG A 71 4.49 -16.65 -10.18
CA ARG A 71 3.26 -15.89 -9.96
C ARG A 71 3.56 -14.55 -9.28
N LYS A 72 4.23 -14.56 -8.13
CA LYS A 72 4.49 -13.35 -7.33
C LYS A 72 5.35 -12.34 -8.09
N ILE A 73 6.35 -12.78 -8.84
CA ILE A 73 7.22 -11.84 -9.56
C ILE A 73 6.44 -11.02 -10.60
N ARG A 74 5.37 -11.59 -11.19
CA ARG A 74 4.49 -10.93 -12.17
C ARG A 74 3.38 -10.10 -11.50
N GLU A 75 2.72 -10.64 -10.48
CA GLU A 75 1.60 -9.96 -9.80
C GLU A 75 2.03 -8.64 -9.14
N ASP A 76 3.13 -8.67 -8.41
CA ASP A 76 3.70 -7.49 -7.73
C ASP A 76 3.98 -6.30 -8.67
N ALA A 77 4.27 -6.57 -9.95
CA ALA A 77 4.48 -5.48 -10.92
C ALA A 77 3.14 -4.85 -11.33
N SER A 78 2.11 -5.67 -11.56
CA SER A 78 0.78 -5.19 -11.95
C SER A 78 0.11 -4.41 -10.82
N THR A 79 0.12 -4.96 -9.60
CA THR A 79 -0.52 -4.35 -8.43
C THR A 79 0.09 -3.00 -8.09
N LYS A 80 1.43 -2.89 -8.13
CA LYS A 80 2.14 -1.64 -7.87
C LYS A 80 1.78 -0.54 -8.87
N ILE A 81 1.67 -0.89 -10.17
CA ILE A 81 1.27 0.05 -11.22
C ILE A 81 -0.18 0.52 -11.00
N GLU A 82 -1.09 -0.38 -10.65
CA GLU A 82 -2.49 -0.03 -10.37
C GLU A 82 -2.64 0.91 -9.17
N GLU A 83 -1.90 0.64 -8.09
CA GLU A 83 -1.85 1.50 -6.91
C GLU A 83 -1.31 2.88 -7.24
N GLU A 84 -0.24 2.97 -8.01
CA GLU A 84 0.36 4.23 -8.45
C GLU A 84 -0.61 5.05 -9.33
N ILE A 85 -1.28 4.40 -10.29
CA ILE A 85 -2.32 5.06 -11.11
C ILE A 85 -3.45 5.60 -10.22
N ARG A 86 -3.88 4.83 -9.23
CA ARG A 86 -4.93 5.28 -8.29
C ARG A 86 -4.46 6.48 -7.47
N GLN A 87 -3.23 6.46 -6.96
CA GLN A 87 -2.65 7.57 -6.20
C GLN A 87 -2.55 8.84 -7.05
N LEU A 88 -2.01 8.73 -8.26
CA LEU A 88 -1.88 9.85 -9.20
C LEU A 88 -3.24 10.45 -9.58
N ARG A 89 -4.28 9.63 -9.77
CA ARG A 89 -5.64 10.10 -10.04
C ARG A 89 -6.24 10.90 -8.88
N THR A 90 -5.96 10.50 -7.64
CA THR A 90 -6.38 11.23 -6.44
C THR A 90 -5.66 12.57 -6.36
N GLN A 91 -4.32 12.57 -6.49
CA GLN A 91 -3.52 13.79 -6.48
C GLN A 91 -3.96 14.79 -7.55
N LEU A 92 -4.24 14.33 -8.77
CA LEU A 92 -4.74 15.18 -9.86
C LEU A 92 -6.09 15.82 -9.51
N ARG A 93 -6.99 15.05 -8.88
CA ARG A 93 -8.30 15.56 -8.45
C ARG A 93 -8.16 16.63 -7.37
N ASP A 94 -7.30 16.39 -6.39
CA ASP A 94 -7.09 17.31 -5.27
C ASP A 94 -6.42 18.60 -5.77
N LEU A 95 -5.38 18.47 -6.61
CA LEU A 95 -4.71 19.61 -7.21
C LEU A 95 -5.65 20.44 -8.09
N LYS A 96 -6.58 19.81 -8.82
CA LYS A 96 -7.62 20.53 -9.57
C LYS A 96 -8.55 21.33 -8.66
N LYS A 97 -8.94 20.77 -7.50
CA LYS A 97 -9.78 21.50 -6.55
C LYS A 97 -9.04 22.70 -5.97
N GLU A 98 -7.77 22.51 -5.61
CA GLU A 98 -6.92 23.61 -5.12
C GLU A 98 -6.77 24.70 -6.19
N TYR A 99 -6.54 24.31 -7.44
CA TYR A 99 -6.45 25.25 -8.56
C TYR A 99 -7.75 26.05 -8.74
N GLU A 100 -8.91 25.39 -8.76
CA GLU A 100 -10.20 26.09 -8.89
C GLU A 100 -10.49 26.99 -7.68
N ALA A 101 -10.13 26.56 -6.47
CA ALA A 101 -10.29 27.37 -5.26
C ALA A 101 -9.44 28.64 -5.32
N VAL A 102 -8.16 28.52 -5.70
CA VAL A 102 -7.25 29.65 -5.89
C VAL A 102 -7.74 30.56 -7.01
N LYS A 103 -8.19 29.99 -8.13
CA LYS A 103 -8.74 30.75 -9.25
C LYS A 103 -9.99 31.54 -8.86
N SER A 104 -10.92 30.92 -8.15
CA SER A 104 -12.13 31.59 -7.64
C SER A 104 -11.78 32.70 -6.63
N SER A 105 -10.80 32.47 -5.76
CA SER A 105 -10.30 33.51 -4.86
C SER A 105 -9.64 34.66 -5.61
N LEU A 106 -8.94 34.39 -6.71
CA LEU A 106 -8.35 35.44 -7.54
C LEU A 106 -9.45 36.26 -8.24
N GLU A 107 -10.43 35.58 -8.84
CA GLU A 107 -11.55 36.24 -9.52
C GLU A 107 -12.31 37.17 -8.56
N SER A 108 -12.58 36.75 -7.33
CA SER A 108 -13.27 37.57 -6.32
C SER A 108 -12.44 38.78 -5.84
N LEU A 109 -11.12 38.66 -5.76
CA LEU A 109 -10.25 39.82 -5.47
C LEU A 109 -10.17 40.80 -6.65
N THR A 110 -10.29 40.32 -7.89
CA THR A 110 -10.25 41.16 -9.09
C THR A 110 -11.59 41.79 -9.47
N THR A 111 -12.71 41.34 -8.89
CA THR A 111 -14.05 41.89 -9.14
C THR A 111 -14.50 42.97 -8.15
N THR A 112 -13.62 43.41 -7.24
CA THR A 112 -13.84 44.68 -6.53
C THR A 112 -13.76 45.82 -7.55
N GLU A 113 -14.93 46.24 -8.05
CA GLU A 113 -15.11 47.49 -8.79
C GLU A 113 -14.41 48.63 -8.04
N GLU A 114 -13.55 49.37 -8.74
CA GLU A 114 -13.05 50.64 -8.22
C GLU A 114 -14.26 51.54 -7.91
N PRO A 115 -14.34 52.16 -6.72
CA PRO A 115 -15.44 53.07 -6.41
C PRO A 115 -15.47 54.18 -7.45
N ASN A 116 -16.61 54.35 -8.12
CA ASN A 116 -16.80 55.38 -9.13
C ASN A 116 -16.56 56.76 -8.49
N PRO A 117 -15.53 57.52 -8.92
CA PRO A 117 -15.22 58.81 -8.32
C PRO A 117 -16.31 59.87 -8.56
N ASP A 118 -17.32 59.59 -9.38
CA ASP A 118 -18.45 60.48 -9.63
C ASP A 118 -19.66 60.26 -8.70
N ASP A 119 -19.67 59.19 -7.88
CA ASP A 119 -20.73 58.89 -6.91
C ASP A 119 -20.46 59.55 -5.54
N ILE A 120 -19.90 60.77 -5.52
CA ILE A 120 -19.69 61.51 -4.28
C ILE A 120 -20.92 62.38 -4.01
N PRO A 121 -21.70 62.12 -2.93
CA PRO A 121 -22.90 62.89 -2.63
C PRO A 121 -22.52 64.23 -1.98
N PHE A 122 -22.15 65.22 -2.79
CA PHE A 122 -21.84 66.58 -2.31
C PHE A 122 -22.97 67.60 -2.46
N ASP A 123 -24.15 67.23 -2.95
CA ASP A 123 -25.27 68.16 -3.15
C ASP A 123 -26.43 67.95 -2.16
N ALA A 124 -26.12 68.03 -0.87
CA ALA A 124 -27.14 68.18 0.18
C ALA A 124 -26.71 69.27 1.16
N ASP A 125 -26.75 70.53 0.73
CA ASP A 125 -27.17 71.70 1.53
C ASP A 125 -26.73 73.03 0.89
N ASN A 126 -27.24 73.37 -0.30
CA ASN A 126 -27.29 74.79 -0.66
C ASN A 126 -28.42 75.17 -1.62
N THR A 127 -29.66 74.94 -1.19
CA THR A 127 -30.84 75.55 -1.83
C THR A 127 -31.76 76.16 -0.79
N ASN A 128 -31.36 77.31 -0.23
CA ASN A 128 -32.37 78.29 0.18
C ASN A 128 -31.86 79.73 0.09
N VAL A 129 -31.82 80.27 -1.12
CA VAL A 129 -31.91 81.73 -1.33
C VAL A 129 -32.90 82.00 -2.46
N THR A 130 -34.18 81.94 -2.12
CA THR A 130 -35.28 82.64 -2.78
C THR A 130 -36.15 83.16 -1.61
N SER A 131 -36.64 84.39 -1.54
CA SER A 131 -36.90 85.43 -2.53
C SER A 131 -37.37 86.68 -1.77
N ASP A 132 -37.08 87.85 -2.34
CA ASP A 132 -37.99 89.00 -2.41
C ASP A 132 -38.46 89.66 -1.09
N LEU A 133 -37.84 90.80 -0.78
CA LEU A 133 -38.40 91.83 0.11
C LEU A 133 -38.30 93.18 -0.59
N GLY A 134 -39.38 93.54 -1.29
CA GLY A 134 -39.72 94.92 -1.60
C GLY A 134 -40.43 95.61 -0.43
N GLY A 135 -40.08 96.87 -0.18
CA GLY A 135 -40.93 97.89 0.44
C GLY A 135 -40.72 98.15 1.94
N PHE A 136 -39.96 99.19 2.30
CA PHE A 136 -40.43 100.54 2.64
C PHE A 136 -39.25 101.51 2.73
#